data_AF-A0A846U4V3-F1
#
_entry.id   AF-A0A846U4V3-F1
#
_cell.length_a   1.000
_cell.length_b   1.000
_cell.length_c   1.000
_cell.angle_alpha   90.00
_cell.angle_beta   90.00
_cell.angle_gamma   90.00
#
_symmetry.space_group_name_H-M   'P 1'
#
loop_
_entity.id
_entity.type
_entity.pdbx_description
1 polymer ?
#
loop_
_entity_poly.entity_id
_entity_poly.type
_entity_poly.pdbx_seq_one_letter_code
_entity_poly.pdbx_strand_id
1 'polypeptide(L)' 'MTPSTSSGDVDLNSACPRCRQPFRCGVGDATPCACSTLQLTDELHARLAARYDSCLCIACLVELSTMAPPDLDPPAP' A
#
# COMPACT_ATOMS: atom_id res chain seq x y z
N MET A 1 28.70 -25.25 -13.55
CA MET A 1 27.23 -25.26 -13.44
C MET A 1 26.87 -24.88 -12.02
N THR A 2 26.84 -23.58 -11.74
CA THR A 2 26.43 -23.03 -10.43
C THR A 2 24.92 -22.76 -10.48
N PRO A 3 24.09 -23.29 -9.56
CA PRO A 3 22.71 -22.86 -9.48
C PRO A 3 22.66 -21.43 -8.92
N SER A 4 22.39 -20.47 -9.79
CA SER A 4 21.88 -19.15 -9.42
C SER A 4 20.49 -19.33 -8.84
N THR A 5 20.37 -19.63 -7.54
CA THR A 5 19.09 -19.51 -6.85
C THR A 5 18.98 -18.07 -6.37
N SER A 6 18.38 -17.26 -7.24
CA SER A 6 18.02 -15.87 -7.00
C SER A 6 17.38 -15.69 -5.63
N SER A 7 17.90 -14.68 -4.93
CA SER A 7 17.18 -13.76 -4.05
C SER A 7 15.76 -14.19 -3.72
N GLY A 8 15.58 -14.88 -2.60
CA GLY A 8 14.30 -14.88 -1.92
C GLY A 8 14.10 -13.47 -1.37
N ASP A 9 13.44 -12.64 -2.15
CA ASP A 9 12.71 -11.46 -1.70
C ASP A 9 11.80 -11.89 -0.54
N VAL A 10 12.33 -11.75 0.68
CA VAL A 10 11.48 -11.68 1.86
C VAL A 10 10.67 -10.43 1.63
N ASP A 11 9.45 -10.60 1.15
CA ASP A 11 8.52 -9.54 0.84
C ASP A 11 8.24 -8.78 2.15
N LEU A 12 9.04 -7.74 2.41
CA LEU A 12 8.98 -6.89 3.61
C LEU A 12 7.62 -6.18 3.69
N ASN A 13 6.84 -6.23 2.61
CA ASN A 13 5.50 -5.68 2.48
C ASN A 13 4.40 -6.75 2.58
N SER A 14 4.73 -7.93 3.13
CA SER A 14 3.76 -9.02 3.36
C SER A 14 2.91 -8.83 4.62
N ALA A 15 3.23 -7.87 5.48
CA ALA A 15 2.52 -7.66 6.74
C ALA A 15 2.31 -6.17 7.03
N CYS A 16 1.07 -5.81 7.35
CA CYS A 16 0.71 -4.41 7.57
C CYS A 16 1.34 -3.90 8.88
N PRO A 17 2.09 -2.77 8.88
CA PRO A 17 2.71 -2.25 10.11
C PRO A 17 1.67 -1.77 11.14
N ARG A 18 0.46 -1.42 10.69
CA ARG A 18 -0.61 -0.89 11.53
C ARG A 18 -1.41 -1.97 12.25
N CYS A 19 -1.90 -2.97 11.53
CA CYS A 19 -2.76 -4.03 12.08
C CYS A 19 -2.08 -5.40 12.15
N ARG A 20 -0.84 -5.52 11.66
CA ARG A 20 -0.06 -6.75 11.63
C ARG A 20 -0.73 -7.90 10.87
N GLN A 21 -1.67 -7.58 9.97
CA GLN A 21 -2.31 -8.58 9.11
C GLN A 21 -1.43 -8.93 7.92
N PRO A 22 -1.40 -10.22 7.52
CA PRO A 22 -0.75 -10.63 6.29
C PRO A 22 -1.51 -10.02 5.10
N PHE A 23 -0.79 -9.38 4.20
CA PHE A 23 -1.30 -8.85 2.94
C PHE A 23 -0.22 -8.98 1.87
N ARG A 24 -0.55 -8.75 0.61
CA ARG A 24 0.43 -8.74 -0.46
C ARG A 24 0.46 -7.35 -1.07
N CYS A 25 1.56 -6.61 -0.91
CA CYS A 25 1.72 -5.36 -1.63
C CYS A 25 2.23 -5.68 -3.04
N GLY A 26 1.36 -5.60 -4.05
CA GLY A 26 1.71 -5.76 -5.46
C GLY A 26 2.59 -4.64 -6.03
N VAL A 27 3.33 -3.91 -5.19
CA VAL A 27 4.22 -2.82 -5.63
C VAL A 27 5.47 -3.45 -6.25
N GLY A 28 5.60 -3.35 -7.57
CA GLY A 28 6.68 -4.02 -8.31
C GLY A 28 6.41 -5.47 -8.70
N ASP A 29 5.22 -5.99 -8.42
CA ASP A 29 4.77 -7.31 -8.86
C ASP A 29 4.04 -7.28 -10.21
N ALA A 30 3.92 -8.45 -10.84
CA ALA A 30 3.07 -8.63 -12.02
C ALA A 30 1.58 -8.41 -11.74
N THR A 31 1.15 -8.62 -10.48
CA THR A 31 -0.25 -8.46 -10.05
C THR A 31 -0.35 -7.33 -9.03
N PRO A 32 -1.11 -6.26 -9.30
CA PRO A 32 -1.25 -5.14 -8.38
C PRO A 32 -1.99 -5.56 -7.09
N CYS A 33 -1.74 -4.87 -5.98
CA CYS A 33 -2.48 -5.12 -4.73
C CYS A 33 -3.96 -4.77 -4.92
N ALA A 34 -4.85 -5.42 -4.18
CA ALA A 34 -6.24 -4.96 -4.06
C ALA A 34 -6.32 -3.50 -3.55
N CYS A 35 -5.28 -3.01 -2.87
CA CYS A 35 -5.20 -1.61 -2.46
C CYS A 35 -5.16 -0.62 -3.63
N SER A 36 -4.72 -1.03 -4.83
CA SER A 36 -4.67 -0.15 -6.00
C SER A 36 -6.04 0.04 -6.65
N THR A 37 -7.03 -0.80 -6.32
CA THR A 37 -8.41 -0.64 -6.81
C THR A 37 -9.22 0.30 -5.92
N LEU A 38 -8.69 0.65 -4.74
CA LEU A 38 -9.25 1.69 -3.89
C LEU A 38 -8.94 3.06 -4.45
N GLN A 39 -9.96 3.91 -4.48
CA GLN A 39 -9.80 5.34 -4.72
C GLN A 39 -9.27 5.99 -3.44
N LEU A 40 -7.95 6.18 -3.37
CA LEU A 40 -7.32 7.03 -2.37
C LEU A 40 -7.06 8.41 -2.98
N THR A 41 -7.39 9.48 -2.27
CA THR A 41 -7.03 10.84 -2.68
C THR A 41 -5.54 11.08 -2.50
N ASP A 42 -4.98 12.01 -3.27
CA ASP A 42 -3.57 12.40 -3.14
C ASP A 42 -3.23 12.90 -1.74
N GLU A 43 -4.10 13.66 -1.05
CA GLU A 43 -3.88 14.04 0.35
C GLU A 43 -3.70 12.83 1.26
N LEU A 44 -4.56 11.81 1.09
CA LEU A 44 -4.52 10.61 1.90
C LEU A 44 -3.22 9.84 1.59
N HIS A 45 -2.87 9.75 0.31
CA HIS A 45 -1.65 9.09 -0.14
C HIS A 45 -0.38 9.79 0.39
N ALA A 46 -0.31 11.12 0.31
CA ALA A 46 0.78 11.91 0.87
C ALA A 46 0.84 11.79 2.41
N ARG A 47 -0.31 11.76 3.09
CA ARG A 47 -0.37 11.57 4.55
C ARG A 47 0.07 10.18 4.98
N LEU A 48 -0.26 9.16 4.18
CA LEU A 48 0.21 7.79 4.36
C LEU A 48 1.73 7.75 4.19
N ALA A 49 2.25 8.28 3.09
CA ALA A 49 3.69 8.32 2.81
C ALA A 49 4.49 9.09 3.89
N ALA A 50 3.91 10.15 4.47
CA ALA A 50 4.54 10.92 5.54
C ALA A 50 4.51 10.20 6.91
N ARG A 51 3.58 9.27 7.14
CA ARG A 51 3.43 8.53 8.41
C ARG A 51 3.97 7.10 8.36
N TYR A 52 3.92 6.48 7.19
CA TYR A 52 4.22 5.08 6.95
C TYR A 52 5.13 4.98 5.73
N ASP A 53 6.33 4.45 5.97
CA ASP A 53 7.33 4.20 4.92
C ASP A 53 7.04 2.89 4.14
N SER A 54 6.03 2.13 4.54
CA SER A 54 5.69 0.81 4.01
C SER A 54 4.22 0.69 3.66
N CYS A 55 3.87 -0.20 2.72
CA CYS A 55 2.49 -0.45 2.31
C CYS A 55 1.59 -0.86 3.49
N LEU A 56 0.31 -0.49 3.43
CA LEU A 56 -0.73 -0.92 4.37
C LEU A 56 -1.71 -1.86 3.68
N CYS A 57 -2.34 -2.74 4.46
CA CYS A 57 -3.37 -3.62 3.92
C CYS A 57 -4.63 -2.85 3.51
N ILE A 58 -5.41 -3.47 2.62
CA ILE A 58 -6.66 -2.89 2.12
C ILE A 58 -7.63 -2.51 3.24
N ALA A 59 -7.78 -3.32 4.28
CA ALA A 59 -8.69 -3.03 5.40
C ALA A 59 -8.34 -1.71 6.10
N CYS A 60 -7.04 -1.49 6.39
CA CYS A 60 -6.59 -0.23 7.01
C CYS A 60 -6.77 0.96 6.07
N LEU A 61 -6.53 0.78 4.77
CA LEU A 61 -6.73 1.84 3.79
C LEU A 61 -8.21 2.21 3.64
N VAL A 62 -9.12 1.22 3.61
CA VAL A 62 -10.57 1.47 3.62
C VAL A 62 -10.97 2.29 4.83
N GLU A 63 -10.59 1.86 6.05
CA GLU A 63 -10.92 2.60 7.27
C GLU A 63 -10.41 4.04 7.23
N LEU A 64 -9.17 4.24 6.76
CA LEU A 64 -8.58 5.57 6.62
C LEU A 64 -9.30 6.43 5.57
N SER A 65 -9.71 5.82 4.45
CA SER A 65 -10.48 6.50 3.40
C SER A 65 -11.88 6.88 3.87
N THR A 66 -12.52 6.06 4.71
CA THR A 66 -13.80 6.38 5.34
C THR A 66 -13.67 7.48 6.39
N MET A 67 -12.54 7.54 7.11
CA MET A 67 -12.32 8.53 8.17
C MET A 67 -11.81 9.88 7.64
N ALA A 68 -11.19 9.92 6.45
CA ALA A 68 -10.86 11.16 5.77
C ALA A 68 -12.13 11.74 5.14
N PRO A 69 -12.62 12.93 5.56
CA PRO A 69 -13.74 13.57 4.88
C PRO A 69 -13.34 13.83 3.41
N PRO A 70 -14.22 13.54 2.43
CA PRO A 70 -13.93 13.67 1.00
C PRO A 70 -13.93 15.13 0.49
N ASP A 71 -13.64 16.09 1.36
CA ASP A 71 -13.81 17.51 1.05
C ASP A 71 -12.43 18.17 0.92
N LEU A 72 -12.14 18.58 -0.33
CA LEU A 72 -11.10 19.53 -0.76
C LEU A 72 -9.75 18.90 -1.17
N ASP A 73 -9.65 18.46 -2.43
CA ASP A 73 -8.86 19.19 -3.44
C ASP A 73 -9.25 18.80 -4.90
N PRO A 74 -9.34 19.76 -5.84
CA PRO A 74 -9.46 19.48 -7.27
C PRO A 74 -8.16 18.89 -7.82
N PRO A 75 -8.21 17.97 -8.81
CA PRO A 75 -7.02 17.32 -9.34
C PRO A 75 -6.07 18.37 -9.96
N ALA A 76 -4.85 18.47 -9.42
CA ALA A 76 -3.78 19.22 -10.08
C ALA A 76 -3.42 18.52 -11.41
N PRO A 77 -3.20 19.29 -12.50
CA PRO A 77 -3.07 18.78 -13.87
C PRO A 77 -1.76 18.03 -14.16
#